data_AF-A0A0B1XX96-F1
#
_entry.id   AF-A0A0B1XX96-F1
#
_cell.length_a   1.000
_cell.length_b   1.000
_cell.length_c   1.000
_cell.angle_alpha   90.00
_cell.angle_beta   90.00
_cell.angle_gamma   90.00
#
_symmetry.space_group_name_H-M   'P 1'
#
loop_
_entity.id
_entity.type
_entity.pdbx_description
1 polymer ?
#
loop_
_entity_poly.entity_id
_entity_poly.type
_entity_poly.pdbx_seq_one_letter_code
_entity_poly.pdbx_strand_id
1 'polypeptide(L)' 'MKSKVVVYGPLYGKWYAILVNDGVAEESNQFGSYEAAMGFAAHKYPELEQERQPYARGREEEVPV' A
#
# COMPACT_ATOMS: atom_id res chain seq x y z
N MET A 1 1.58 5.99 -18.00
CA MET A 1 1.79 4.66 -17.36
C MET A 1 0.41 4.11 -16.99
N LYS A 2 0.22 2.81 -16.73
CA LYS A 2 -1.08 2.32 -16.22
C LYS A 2 -1.22 2.69 -14.74
N SER A 3 -2.36 3.26 -14.35
CA SER A 3 -2.70 3.49 -12.95
C SER A 3 -2.86 2.15 -12.24
N LYS A 4 -2.36 2.03 -11.01
CA LYS A 4 -2.47 0.80 -10.20
C LYS A 4 -2.67 1.12 -8.73
N VAL A 5 -3.20 0.15 -7.98
CA VAL A 5 -3.30 0.26 -6.53
C VAL A 5 -2.32 -0.70 -5.88
N VAL A 6 -1.54 -0.17 -4.94
CA VAL A 6 -0.57 -0.94 -4.16
C VAL A 6 -1.02 -0.95 -2.71
N VAL A 7 -1.22 -2.13 -2.14
CA VAL A 7 -1.44 -2.26 -0.69
C VAL A 7 -0.11 -2.56 -0.01
N TYR A 8 0.27 -1.73 0.97
CA TYR A 8 1.53 -1.83 1.70
C TYR A 8 1.33 -1.77 3.22
N GLY A 9 2.25 -2.40 3.95
CA GLY A 9 2.22 -2.53 5.40
C GLY A 9 2.67 -3.93 5.89
N PRO A 10 2.62 -4.16 7.22
CA PRO A 10 2.25 -3.20 8.24
C PRO A 10 3.40 -2.23 8.58
N LEU A 11 3.15 -0.92 8.56
CA LEU A 11 4.04 0.10 9.12
C LEU A 11 3.48 0.53 10.49
N TYR A 12 4.25 0.30 11.57
CA TYR A 12 3.78 0.48 12.95
C TYR A 12 2.44 -0.23 13.25
N GLY A 13 2.22 -1.41 12.64
CA GLY A 13 0.99 -2.18 12.79
C GLY A 13 -0.19 -1.70 11.94
N LYS A 14 0.04 -0.81 10.96
CA LYS A 14 -0.99 -0.23 10.09
C LYS A 14 -0.78 -0.56 8.62
N TRP A 15 -1.87 -0.77 7.91
CA TRP A 15 -1.92 -1.05 6.47
C TRP A 15 -2.49 0.14 5.71
N TYR A 16 -2.12 0.26 4.44
CA TYR A 16 -2.44 1.41 3.61
C TYR A 16 -2.60 0.96 2.15
N ALA A 17 -3.43 1.67 1.39
CA ALA A 17 -3.56 1.54 -0.05
C ALA A 17 -3.03 2.80 -0.73
N ILE A 18 -2.11 2.65 -1.68
CA ILE A 18 -1.57 3.74 -2.50
C ILE A 18 -2.16 3.61 -3.90
N LEU A 19 -2.83 4.66 -4.35
CA LEU A 19 -3.09 4.84 -5.78
C LEU A 19 -1.83 5.41 -6.42
N VAL A 20 -1.26 4.70 -7.40
CA VAL A 20 -0.17 5.20 -8.23
C VAL A 20 -0.74 5.57 -9.58
N ASN A 21 -0.74 6.86 -9.92
CA ASN A 21 -1.21 7.38 -11.19
C ASN A 21 -0.19 8.34 -11.80
N ASP A 22 0.40 7.96 -12.94
CA ASP A 22 1.38 8.76 -13.69
C ASP A 22 2.46 9.45 -12.84
N GLY A 23 3.01 8.72 -11.87
CA GLY A 23 4.09 9.20 -10.98
C GLY A 23 3.60 9.93 -9.73
N VAL A 24 2.30 10.12 -9.57
CA VAL A 24 1.68 10.62 -8.34
C VAL A 24 1.20 9.45 -7.50
N ALA A 25 1.61 9.43 -6.23
CA ALA A 25 1.16 8.47 -5.23
C ALA A 25 0.19 9.17 -4.27
N GLU A 26 -1.05 8.68 -4.18
CA GLU A 26 -2.03 9.12 -3.19
C GLU A 26 -2.27 8.02 -2.16
N GLU A 27 -2.03 8.33 -0.89
CA GLU A 27 -2.16 7.39 0.22
C GLU A 27 -3.58 7.43 0.83
N SER A 28 -4.11 6.25 1.15
CA SER A 28 -5.37 6.13 1.90
C SER A 28 -5.21 6.41 3.40
N ASN A 29 -6.34 6.40 4.11
CA ASN A 29 -6.32 6.25 5.57
C ASN A 29 -5.67 4.93 6.02
N GLN A 30 -5.28 4.89 7.29
CA GLN A 30 -4.72 3.72 7.97
C GLN A 30 -5.77 2.63 8.23
N PHE A 31 -5.39 1.38 7.98
CA PHE A 31 -6.19 0.19 8.24
C PHE A 31 -5.54 -0.73 9.28
N GLY A 32 -6.36 -1.44 10.05
CA GLY A 32 -5.90 -2.41 11.05
C GLY A 32 -5.47 -3.76 10.47
N SER A 33 -5.81 -4.04 9.21
CA SER A 33 -5.46 -5.29 8.54
C SER A 33 -5.27 -5.11 7.04
N TYR A 34 -4.58 -6.07 6.42
CA TYR A 34 -4.39 -6.14 4.98
C TYR A 34 -5.73 -6.25 4.25
N GLU A 35 -6.64 -7.07 4.77
CA GLU A 35 -7.96 -7.34 4.18
C GLU A 35 -8.82 -6.07 4.18
N ALA A 36 -8.71 -5.23 5.21
CA ALA A 36 -9.42 -3.95 5.25
C ALA A 36 -8.87 -2.96 4.21
N ALA A 37 -7.54 -2.88 4.05
CA ALA A 37 -6.91 -2.04 3.04
C ALA A 37 -7.22 -2.52 1.61
N MET A 38 -7.20 -3.83 1.38
CA MET A 38 -7.60 -4.45 0.11
C MET A 38 -9.09 -4.25 -0.19
N GLY A 39 -9.96 -4.42 0.80
CA GLY A 39 -11.40 -4.19 0.64
C GLY A 39 -11.69 -2.74 0.26
N PHE A 40 -10.98 -1.79 0.88
CA PHE A 40 -11.05 -0.38 0.49
C PHE A 40 -10.57 -0.16 -0.94
N ALA A 41 -9.41 -0.70 -1.31
CA ALA A 41 -8.84 -0.59 -2.65
C ALA A 41 -9.80 -1.14 -3.72
N ALA A 42 -10.35 -2.32 -3.50
CA ALA A 42 -11.29 -2.97 -4.41
C ALA A 42 -12.62 -2.21 -4.55
N HIS A 43 -13.10 -1.60 -3.47
CA HIS A 43 -14.34 -0.82 -3.52
C HIS A 43 -14.14 0.54 -4.20
N LYS A 44 -13.03 1.24 -3.90
CA LYS A 44 -12.78 2.59 -4.41
C LYS A 44 -12.23 2.58 -5.84
N TYR A 45 -11.49 1.55 -6.22
CA TYR A 45 -10.81 1.42 -7.51
C TYR A 45 -11.03 0.04 -8.15
N PRO A 46 -12.28 -0.34 -8.47
CA PRO A 46 -12.60 -1.69 -8.96
C PRO A 46 -11.97 -2.02 -10.33
N GLU A 47 -11.67 -1.01 -11.13
CA GLU A 47 -11.10 -1.13 -12.47
C GLU A 47 -9.58 -1.29 -12.47
N LEU A 48 -8.91 -1.01 -11.33
CA LEU A 48 -7.46 -0.97 -11.25
C LEU A 48 -6.89 -2.29 -10.77
N GLU A 49 -5.78 -2.69 -11.39
CA GLU A 49 -5.02 -3.85 -10.96
C GLU A 49 -4.48 -3.62 -9.54
N GLN A 50 -4.77 -4.57 -8.66
CA GLN A 50 -4.36 -4.53 -7.26
C GLN A 50 -3.09 -5.37 -7.11
N GLU A 51 -2.01 -4.71 -6.75
CA GLU A 51 -0.74 -5.36 -6.52
C GLU A 51 -0.46 -5.40 -5.02
N ARG A 52 -0.33 -6.61 -4.49
CA ARG A 52 0.23 -6.79 -3.15
C ARG A 52 1.73 -6.59 -3.24
N GLN A 53 2.24 -5.55 -2.61
CA GLN A 53 3.68 -5.40 -2.42
C GLN A 53 4.03 -5.98 -1.03
N PRO A 54 4.65 -7.17 -0.96
CA PRO A 54 5.29 -7.60 0.28
C PRO A 54 6.37 -6.59 0.62
N TYR A 55 6.54 -6.33 1.92
CA TYR A 55 7.52 -5.36 2.45
C TYR A 55 8.82 -5.45 1.65
N ALA A 56 9.15 -4.39 0.92
CA ALA A 56 10.45 -4.30 0.28
C ALA A 56 11.47 -4.28 1.42
N ARG A 57 12.17 -5.41 1.60
CA ARG A 57 13.32 -5.54 2.49
C ARG A 57 14.39 -4.58 1.96
N GLY A 58 14.33 -3.33 2.42
CA GLY A 58 15.04 -2.20 1.81
C GLY A 58 15.27 -1.05 2.79
N ARG A 59 15.37 -1.37 4.07
CA ARG A 59 16.17 -0.65 5.07
C ARG A 59 16.21 -1.59 6.27
N GLU A 60 17.24 -2.42 6.32
CA GLU A 60 17.83 -2.68 7.64
C GLU A 60 18.15 -1.29 8.17
N GLU A 61 17.35 -0.81 9.13
CA GLU A 61 17.79 0.24 10.01
C GLU A 61 19.16 -0.24 10.50
N GLU A 62 20.22 0.46 10.12
CA GLU A 62 21.44 0.49 10.91
C GLU A 62 20.99 0.90 12.31
N VAL A 63 20.72 -0.10 13.15
CA VAL A 63 20.58 0.11 14.58
C VAL A 63 21.97 0.54 15.03
N PRO A 64 22.20 1.79 15.44
CA PRO A 64 23.47 2.14 16.05
C PRO A 64 23.55 1.37 17.37
N VAL A 65 24.60 0.57 17.49
CA VAL A 65 25.00 -0.21 18.66
C VAL A 65 25.24 0.68 19.88
#